data_AF-A0A7X6KXJ9-F1
#
_entry.id   AF-A0A7X6KXJ9-F1
#
_cell.length_a   1.000
_cell.length_b   1.000
_cell.length_c   1.000
_cell.angle_alpha   90.00
_cell.angle_beta   90.00
_cell.angle_gamma   90.00
#
_symmetry.space_group_name_H-M   'P 1'
#
loop_
_entity.id
_entity.type
_entity.pdbx_description
1 polymer ?
#
loop_
_entity_poly.entity_id
_entity_poly.type
_entity_poly.pdbx_seq_one_letter_code
_entity_poly.pdbx_strand_id
1 'polypeptide(L)'
;MGGGHRSGQGHAALELDLDQAIDALRAAAAIDLRDHFRFVVTRVETNVGGAEQPNLQGCRVGFDAYCGATLKSRFGVDLVTGSLMTTDPEPYDDPVLELPGLATPPIRLYPVVDHIADKLCATQATYGTNNDLPSSRVRDLVDLVVFARSQDVDGSALIRAIRGEWAHRALPGEPAFSPPPAWERTYPPAARKVSIVADLTSFADAVTLVHKFLDPALDGTATGRRWLAADLAWRDSPADRAVP
;
A
#
# COMPACT_ATOMS: atom_id res chain seq x y z
N MET A 1 11.45 13.01 45.33
CA MET A 1 10.58 13.68 44.34
C MET A 1 11.43 14.06 43.14
N GLY A 2 10.95 13.78 41.92
CA GLY A 2 11.53 14.33 40.68
C GLY A 2 12.43 13.39 39.87
N GLY A 3 11.91 12.24 39.42
CA GLY A 3 12.50 11.46 38.34
C GLY A 3 11.71 11.68 37.05
N GLY A 4 12.18 12.59 36.20
CA GLY A 4 11.51 12.97 34.96
C GLY A 4 11.44 11.83 33.95
N HIS A 5 10.23 11.47 33.54
CA HIS A 5 9.93 10.70 32.35
C HIS A 5 10.57 11.38 31.13
N ARG A 6 11.47 10.69 30.45
CA ARG A 6 11.76 10.97 29.04
C ARG A 6 10.64 10.34 28.21
N SER A 7 9.61 11.13 27.94
CA SER A 7 8.64 10.80 26.90
C SER A 7 9.37 10.71 25.57
N GLY A 8 9.29 9.55 24.92
CA GLY A 8 9.73 9.37 23.55
C GLY A 8 8.99 10.35 22.66
N GLN A 9 9.74 11.23 22.00
CA GLN A 9 9.22 12.08 20.94
C GLN A 9 8.78 11.18 19.80
N GLY A 10 7.47 11.03 19.63
CA GLY A 10 6.90 10.57 18.37
C GLY A 10 7.40 11.49 17.26
N HIS A 11 7.99 10.90 16.23
CA HIS A 11 8.30 11.60 14.99
C HIS A 11 6.97 11.97 14.34
N ALA A 12 6.43 13.13 14.68
CA ALA A 12 5.40 13.77 13.87
C ALA A 12 6.07 14.17 12.55
N ALA A 13 5.92 13.34 11.52
CA ALA A 13 6.14 13.79 10.16
C ALA A 13 5.28 15.04 9.98
N LEU A 14 5.89 16.16 9.59
CA LEU A 14 5.13 17.32 9.14
C LEU A 14 4.21 16.84 8.02
N GLU A 15 2.91 16.87 8.27
CA GLU A 15 1.91 16.69 7.21
C GLU A 15 2.13 17.82 6.21
N LEU A 16 2.86 17.51 5.13
CA LEU A 16 2.93 18.39 3.98
C LEU A 16 1.51 18.44 3.42
N ASP A 17 0.98 19.64 3.23
CA ASP A 17 -0.21 19.78 2.39
C ASP A 17 0.13 19.35 0.94
N LEU A 18 -0.90 19.09 0.14
CA LEU A 18 -0.70 18.53 -1.20
C LEU A 18 0.17 19.44 -2.09
N ASP A 19 0.06 20.75 -1.95
CA ASP A 19 0.84 21.72 -2.71
C ASP A 19 2.32 21.67 -2.30
N GLN A 20 2.61 21.60 -1.00
CA GLN A 20 3.96 21.41 -0.48
C GLN A 20 4.59 20.09 -0.94
N ALA A 21 3.81 19.01 -1.00
CA ALA A 21 4.27 17.72 -1.53
C ALA A 21 4.60 17.79 -3.02
N ILE A 22 3.78 18.49 -3.82
CA ILE A 22 4.03 18.74 -5.25
C ILE A 22 5.32 19.54 -5.43
N ASP A 23 5.52 20.60 -4.65
CA ASP A 23 6.70 21.45 -4.74
C ASP A 23 7.98 20.71 -4.30
N ALA A 24 7.89 19.89 -3.25
CA ALA A 24 8.98 19.00 -2.85
C ALA A 24 9.36 18.01 -3.96
N LEU A 25 8.38 17.41 -4.63
CA LEU A 25 8.62 16.50 -5.75
C LEU A 25 9.24 17.24 -6.96
N ARG A 26 8.78 18.46 -7.27
CA ARG A 26 9.38 19.30 -8.31
C ARG A 26 10.84 19.62 -8.01
N ALA A 27 11.13 20.00 -6.76
CA ALA A 27 12.49 20.28 -6.32
C ALA A 27 13.38 19.04 -6.45
N ALA A 28 12.89 17.86 -6.05
CA ALA A 28 13.62 16.60 -6.19
C ALA A 28 13.90 16.24 -7.66
N ALA A 29 12.91 16.39 -8.54
CA ALA A 29 13.04 16.11 -9.97
C ALA A 29 14.00 17.07 -10.71
N ALA A 30 14.26 18.26 -10.13
CA ALA A 30 15.18 19.25 -10.68
C ALA A 30 16.66 19.01 -10.30
N ILE A 31 16.95 18.05 -9.43
CA ILE A 31 18.32 17.71 -9.04
C ILE A 31 19.04 17.07 -10.24
N ASP A 32 20.10 17.74 -10.72
CA ASP A 32 20.97 17.20 -11.76
C ASP A 32 22.00 16.22 -11.16
N LEU A 33 21.77 14.93 -11.37
CA LEU A 33 22.66 13.85 -10.94
C LEU A 33 23.84 13.63 -11.90
N ARG A 34 23.95 14.43 -12.98
CA ARG A 34 24.98 14.31 -14.03
C ARG A 34 25.03 12.94 -14.70
N ASP A 35 23.87 12.29 -14.79
CA ASP A 35 23.66 10.98 -15.40
C ASP A 35 22.97 11.05 -16.78
N HIS A 36 22.92 12.26 -17.35
CA HIS A 36 22.19 12.63 -18.57
C HIS A 36 20.67 12.52 -18.50
N PHE A 37 20.09 12.11 -17.38
CA PHE A 37 18.65 12.06 -17.21
C PHE A 37 18.10 13.43 -16.82
N ARG A 38 16.91 13.74 -17.34
CA ARG A 38 16.14 14.93 -16.94
C ARG A 38 14.67 14.55 -16.85
N PHE A 39 14.04 14.91 -15.74
CA PHE A 39 12.63 14.70 -15.50
C PHE A 39 11.89 16.03 -15.56
N VAL A 40 10.92 16.14 -16.46
CA VAL A 40 10.15 17.37 -16.67
C VAL A 40 8.72 17.13 -16.25
N VAL A 41 8.24 17.88 -15.27
CA VAL A 41 6.82 17.88 -14.89
C VAL A 41 6.00 18.49 -16.03
N THR A 42 5.05 17.73 -16.56
CA THR A 42 4.21 18.15 -17.69
C THR A 42 2.82 18.61 -17.26
N ARG A 43 2.27 18.03 -16.19
CA ARG A 43 0.94 18.35 -15.68
C ARG A 43 0.77 17.90 -14.22
N VAL A 44 -0.19 18.50 -13.53
CA VAL A 44 -0.66 18.07 -12.21
C VAL A 44 -2.17 17.93 -12.28
N GLU A 45 -2.69 16.75 -12.00
CA GLU A 45 -4.12 16.45 -11.98
C GLU A 45 -4.56 16.25 -10.52
N THR A 46 -5.31 17.20 -9.96
CA THR A 46 -5.70 17.23 -8.54
C THR A 46 -6.96 16.41 -8.20
N ASN A 47 -7.57 15.75 -9.18
CA ASN A 47 -8.80 14.97 -9.01
C ASN A 47 -8.53 13.47 -8.74
N VAL A 48 -7.53 13.11 -7.92
CA VAL A 48 -7.28 11.70 -7.58
C VAL A 48 -8.04 11.27 -6.30
N GLY A 49 -8.51 12.23 -5.50
CA GLY A 49 -9.52 11.99 -4.47
C GLY A 49 -10.93 12.12 -5.05
N GLY A 50 -11.44 11.06 -5.67
CA GLY A 50 -12.87 10.99 -6.00
C GLY A 50 -13.73 11.04 -4.72
N ALA A 51 -15.06 11.07 -4.85
CA ALA A 51 -16.01 10.97 -3.73
C ALA A 51 -15.82 9.72 -2.81
N GLU A 52 -14.87 8.85 -3.17
CA GLU A 52 -14.51 7.57 -2.56
C GLU A 52 -13.62 7.71 -1.31
N GLN A 53 -12.87 8.81 -1.17
CA GLN A 53 -11.91 9.01 -0.08
C GLN A 53 -11.84 10.50 0.34
N PRO A 54 -12.86 11.03 1.02
CA PRO A 54 -12.97 12.46 1.31
C PRO A 54 -11.81 13.03 2.16
N ASN A 55 -11.09 12.16 2.87
CA ASN A 55 -9.97 12.53 3.72
C ASN A 55 -8.59 12.39 3.04
N LEU A 56 -8.53 11.80 1.83
CA LEU A 56 -7.29 11.64 1.08
C LEU A 56 -7.22 12.68 -0.04
N GLN A 57 -6.27 13.60 0.10
CA GLN A 57 -5.95 14.56 -0.95
C GLN A 57 -4.87 13.94 -1.83
N GLY A 58 -5.24 13.63 -3.07
CA GLY A 58 -4.34 13.01 -4.03
C GLY A 58 -4.23 13.81 -5.31
N CYS A 59 -3.04 13.86 -5.89
CA CYS A 59 -2.85 14.33 -7.26
C CYS A 59 -1.97 13.37 -8.06
N ARG A 60 -2.12 13.40 -9.39
CA ARG A 60 -1.21 12.72 -10.30
C ARG A 60 -0.34 13.75 -10.99
N VAL A 61 0.96 13.66 -10.79
CA VAL A 61 1.97 14.49 -11.45
C VAL A 61 2.52 13.73 -12.65
N GLY A 62 2.32 14.28 -13.85
CA GLY A 62 2.85 13.72 -15.09
C GLY A 62 4.30 14.14 -15.33
N PHE A 63 5.13 13.20 -15.80
CA PHE A 63 6.54 13.40 -16.10
C PHE A 63 6.87 12.95 -17.52
N ASP A 64 7.71 13.73 -18.19
CA ASP A 64 8.52 13.31 -19.33
C ASP A 64 9.96 13.06 -18.85
N ALA A 65 10.48 11.86 -19.08
CA ALA A 65 11.89 11.52 -18.82
C ALA A 65 12.71 11.56 -20.10
N TYR A 66 13.76 12.37 -20.09
CA TYR A 66 14.73 12.50 -21.17
C TYR A 66 16.06 11.87 -20.77
N CYS A 67 16.80 11.35 -21.76
CA CYS A 67 18.21 11.02 -21.64
C CYS A 67 18.94 11.76 -22.76
N GLY A 68 19.76 12.75 -22.39
CA GLY A 68 20.24 13.76 -23.33
C GLY A 68 19.07 14.52 -23.97
N ALA A 69 19.05 14.60 -25.31
CA ALA A 69 17.96 15.24 -26.06
C ALA A 69 16.77 14.30 -26.35
N THR A 70 16.89 13.01 -26.07
CA THR A 70 15.88 12.01 -26.46
C THR A 70 14.86 11.79 -25.34
N LEU A 71 13.58 11.94 -25.65
CA LEU A 71 12.49 11.50 -24.78
C LEU A 71 12.51 9.96 -24.68
N LYS A 72 12.64 9.43 -23.46
CA LYS A 72 12.69 7.99 -23.19
C LYS A 72 11.37 7.43 -22.69
N SER A 73 10.68 8.16 -21.82
CA SER A 73 9.43 7.67 -21.21
C SER A 73 8.51 8.82 -20.80
N ARG A 74 7.23 8.50 -20.70
CA ARG A 74 6.22 9.32 -20.03
C ARG A 74 5.58 8.49 -18.93
N PHE A 75 5.51 9.03 -17.73
CA PHE A 75 4.89 8.34 -16.60
C PHE A 75 4.18 9.33 -15.67
N GLY A 76 3.36 8.80 -14.77
CA GLY A 76 2.71 9.59 -13.73
C GLY A 76 3.15 9.11 -12.36
N VAL A 77 3.31 10.05 -11.43
CA VAL A 77 3.52 9.79 -10.01
C VAL A 77 2.23 10.20 -9.30
N ASP A 78 1.60 9.26 -8.61
CA ASP A 78 0.46 9.56 -7.76
C ASP A 78 1.01 9.99 -6.38
N LEU A 79 0.72 11.23 -5.97
CA LEU A 79 1.03 11.76 -4.65
C LEU A 79 -0.24 11.78 -3.82
N VAL A 80 -0.14 11.31 -2.59
CA VAL A 80 -1.23 11.31 -1.64
C VAL A 80 -0.71 11.88 -0.32
N THR A 81 -1.49 12.79 0.27
CA THR A 81 -1.29 13.29 1.62
C THR A 81 -2.48 12.91 2.50
N GLY A 82 -2.25 12.77 3.80
CA GLY A 82 -3.27 12.35 4.77
C GLY A 82 -3.49 10.84 4.90
N SER A 83 -2.65 10.00 4.27
CA SER A 83 -2.66 8.54 4.48
C SER A 83 -2.32 8.17 5.91
N LEU A 84 -3.05 7.22 6.48
CA LEU A 84 -2.75 6.68 7.80
C LEU A 84 -1.62 5.65 7.72
N MET A 85 -0.44 6.02 8.21
CA MET A 85 0.66 5.07 8.46
C MET A 85 0.59 4.60 9.91
N THR A 86 0.39 3.29 10.12
CA THR A 86 0.37 2.72 11.47
C THR A 86 1.71 2.17 11.92
N THR A 87 2.68 2.09 11.00
CA THR A 87 4.08 1.73 11.26
C THR A 87 5.03 2.61 10.44
N ASP A 88 6.31 2.60 10.77
CA ASP A 88 7.30 3.38 10.03
C ASP A 88 7.52 2.81 8.62
N PRO A 89 7.77 3.67 7.61
CA PRO A 89 8.14 3.22 6.27
C PRO A 89 9.33 2.27 6.28
N GLU A 90 9.19 1.15 5.56
CA GLU A 90 10.15 0.05 5.56
C GLU A 90 11.34 0.38 4.63
N PRO A 91 12.59 0.24 5.07
CA PRO A 91 13.73 0.39 4.17
C PRO A 91 13.73 -0.72 3.12
N TYR A 92 14.06 -0.37 1.88
CA TYR A 92 14.24 -1.32 0.80
C TYR A 92 15.62 -1.11 0.18
N ASP A 93 16.47 -2.12 0.38
CA ASP A 93 17.90 -2.07 0.05
C ASP A 93 18.27 -2.85 -1.22
N ASP A 94 17.32 -3.62 -1.78
CA ASP A 94 17.58 -4.37 -3.00
C ASP A 94 17.77 -3.41 -4.20
N PRO A 95 18.79 -3.65 -5.04
CA PRO A 95 19.05 -2.81 -6.19
C PRO A 95 17.95 -2.95 -7.25
N VAL A 96 17.09 -1.95 -7.35
CA VAL A 96 16.04 -1.87 -8.39
C VAL A 96 16.65 -1.65 -9.79
N LEU A 97 17.85 -1.05 -9.84
CA LEU A 97 18.55 -0.72 -11.07
C LEU A 97 20.06 -0.92 -10.89
N GLU A 98 20.61 -1.90 -11.60
CA GLU A 98 22.05 -2.14 -11.66
C GLU A 98 22.65 -1.42 -12.88
N LEU A 99 23.11 -0.18 -12.69
CA LEU A 99 23.82 0.57 -13.72
C LEU A 99 25.23 0.94 -13.23
N PRO A 100 26.29 0.68 -14.03
CA PRO A 100 27.64 1.09 -13.68
C PRO A 100 27.73 2.60 -13.38
N GLY A 101 28.21 2.95 -12.20
CA GLY A 101 28.39 4.34 -11.77
C GLY A 101 27.16 5.00 -11.13
N LEU A 102 26.02 4.30 -11.03
CA LEU A 102 24.85 4.78 -10.30
C LEU A 102 24.72 4.03 -8.98
N ALA A 103 24.76 4.76 -7.86
CA ALA A 103 24.46 4.17 -6.55
C ALA A 103 22.95 3.91 -6.44
N THR A 104 22.57 2.75 -5.89
CA THR A 104 21.18 2.47 -5.55
C THR A 104 20.71 3.48 -4.50
N PRO A 105 19.66 4.27 -4.77
CA PRO A 105 19.14 5.19 -3.77
C PRO A 105 18.47 4.40 -2.64
N PRO A 106 18.57 4.84 -1.38
CA PRO A 106 17.77 4.25 -0.31
C PRO A 106 16.29 4.47 -0.62
N ILE A 107 15.51 3.40 -0.68
CA ILE A 107 14.07 3.46 -0.92
C ILE A 107 13.36 3.18 0.41
N ARG A 108 12.28 3.92 0.66
CA ARG A 108 11.35 3.62 1.76
C ARG A 108 10.04 3.20 1.17
N LEU A 109 9.60 2.00 1.52
CA LEU A 109 8.32 1.46 1.12
C LEU A 109 7.26 1.88 2.13
N TYR A 110 6.06 2.12 1.63
CA TYR A 110 4.90 2.27 2.48
C TYR A 110 4.67 0.93 3.21
N PRO A 111 4.29 0.94 4.50
CA PRO A 111 4.34 -0.28 5.30
C PRO A 111 3.39 -1.36 4.79
N VAL A 112 3.83 -2.62 4.84
CA VAL A 112 3.08 -3.73 4.23
C VAL A 112 1.68 -3.89 4.84
N VAL A 113 1.55 -3.69 6.15
CA VAL A 113 0.26 -3.79 6.86
C VAL A 113 -0.71 -2.70 6.45
N ASP A 114 -0.20 -1.49 6.18
CA ASP A 114 -0.99 -0.35 5.74
C ASP A 114 -1.41 -0.53 4.26
N HIS A 115 -0.52 -1.06 3.41
CA HIS A 115 -0.88 -1.51 2.06
C HIS A 115 -2.04 -2.52 2.05
N ILE A 116 -1.96 -3.55 2.91
CA ILE A 116 -3.00 -4.59 2.99
C ILE A 116 -4.32 -3.99 3.47
N ALA A 117 -4.28 -3.14 4.50
CA ALA A 117 -5.45 -2.44 5.01
C ALA A 117 -6.11 -1.55 3.94
N ASP A 118 -5.30 -0.81 3.17
CA ASP A 118 -5.77 0.01 2.06
C ASP A 118 -6.51 -0.79 1.00
N LYS A 119 -5.93 -1.94 0.62
CA LYS A 119 -6.48 -2.84 -0.39
C LYS A 119 -7.77 -3.49 0.09
N LEU A 120 -7.81 -3.99 1.33
CA LEU A 120 -9.02 -4.51 1.94
C LEU A 120 -10.14 -3.45 1.94
N CYS A 121 -9.87 -2.27 2.47
CA CYS A 121 -10.86 -1.19 2.55
C CYS A 121 -11.33 -0.75 1.16
N ALA A 122 -10.44 -0.75 0.16
CA ALA A 122 -10.81 -0.44 -1.23
C ALA A 122 -11.73 -1.49 -1.86
N THR A 123 -11.60 -2.78 -1.49
CA THR A 123 -12.55 -3.81 -1.96
C THR A 123 -13.97 -3.61 -1.46
N GLN A 124 -14.14 -2.91 -0.33
CA GLN A 124 -15.45 -2.65 0.31
C GLN A 124 -16.11 -1.34 -0.14
N ALA A 125 -15.39 -0.49 -0.87
CA ALA A 125 -15.96 0.72 -1.44
C ALA A 125 -16.98 0.37 -2.54
N THR A 126 -18.21 0.84 -2.37
CA THR A 126 -19.31 0.74 -3.32
C THR A 126 -19.40 1.96 -4.23
N TYR A 127 -19.92 1.81 -5.45
CA TYR A 127 -19.86 2.84 -6.50
C TYR A 127 -21.24 3.32 -6.95
N GLY A 128 -21.32 4.52 -7.54
CA GLY A 128 -22.54 5.07 -8.15
C GLY A 128 -23.37 5.93 -7.19
N THR A 129 -24.32 6.72 -7.73
CA THR A 129 -25.14 7.69 -6.97
C THR A 129 -25.92 7.06 -5.81
N ASN A 130 -26.13 5.74 -5.87
CA ASN A 130 -26.82 4.93 -4.86
C ASN A 130 -25.94 3.83 -4.24
N ASN A 131 -24.63 3.80 -4.50
CA ASN A 131 -23.73 2.69 -4.11
C ASN A 131 -24.03 1.32 -4.78
N ASP A 132 -24.69 1.31 -5.94
CA ASP A 132 -25.17 0.10 -6.62
C ASP A 132 -24.23 -0.46 -7.73
N LEU A 133 -23.14 0.24 -8.08
CA LEU A 133 -22.25 -0.19 -9.16
C LEU A 133 -21.18 -1.17 -8.64
N PRO A 134 -20.87 -2.25 -9.39
CA PRO A 134 -19.86 -3.23 -9.00
C PRO A 134 -18.48 -2.58 -8.89
N SER A 135 -17.72 -2.97 -7.86
CA SER A 135 -16.36 -2.49 -7.67
C SER A 135 -15.46 -2.89 -8.86
N SER A 136 -14.71 -1.92 -9.40
CA SER A 136 -13.70 -2.15 -10.44
C SER A 136 -12.35 -2.61 -9.87
N ARG A 137 -12.27 -2.73 -8.54
CA ARG A 137 -11.07 -3.06 -7.75
C ARG A 137 -10.71 -4.54 -7.75
N VAL A 138 -11.04 -5.30 -8.80
CA VAL A 138 -10.64 -6.72 -8.88
C VAL A 138 -9.11 -6.92 -8.81
N ARG A 139 -8.32 -5.89 -9.15
CA ARG A 139 -6.87 -5.88 -8.96
C ARG A 139 -6.46 -5.87 -7.49
N ASP A 140 -7.25 -5.27 -6.61
CA ASP A 140 -6.96 -5.27 -5.18
C ASP A 140 -7.08 -6.69 -4.59
N LEU A 141 -7.94 -7.55 -5.15
CA LEU A 141 -7.93 -8.99 -4.83
C LEU A 141 -6.64 -9.67 -5.28
N VAL A 142 -6.13 -9.36 -6.48
CA VAL A 142 -4.85 -9.89 -6.95
C VAL A 142 -3.73 -9.45 -6.02
N ASP A 143 -3.69 -8.17 -5.62
CA ASP A 143 -2.68 -7.64 -4.71
C ASP A 143 -2.75 -8.29 -3.32
N LEU A 144 -3.96 -8.51 -2.76
CA LEU A 144 -4.12 -9.25 -1.51
C LEU A 144 -3.58 -10.69 -1.59
N VAL A 145 -3.77 -11.36 -2.73
CA VAL A 145 -3.17 -12.67 -2.98
C VAL A 145 -1.64 -12.58 -3.09
N VAL A 146 -1.11 -11.55 -3.75
CA VAL A 146 0.35 -11.29 -3.80
C VAL A 146 0.90 -11.13 -2.38
N PHE A 147 0.27 -10.30 -1.54
CA PHE A 147 0.68 -10.10 -0.16
C PHE A 147 0.67 -11.40 0.63
N ALA A 148 -0.44 -12.16 0.57
CA ALA A 148 -0.56 -13.45 1.26
C ALA A 148 0.54 -14.44 0.86
N ARG A 149 1.03 -14.41 -0.39
CA ARG A 149 2.04 -15.34 -0.91
C ARG A 149 3.48 -14.87 -0.80
N SER A 150 3.72 -13.58 -0.51
CA SER A 150 5.07 -13.02 -0.55
C SER A 150 5.52 -12.33 0.73
N GLN A 151 4.60 -11.94 1.61
CA GLN A 151 4.93 -11.12 2.77
C GLN A 151 4.61 -11.84 4.07
N ASP A 152 5.57 -11.83 4.99
CA ASP A 152 5.35 -12.24 6.37
C ASP A 152 4.78 -11.06 7.16
N VAL A 153 3.67 -11.27 7.87
CA VAL A 153 2.90 -10.17 8.47
C VAL A 153 2.69 -10.39 9.96
N ASP A 154 3.00 -9.37 10.77
CA ASP A 154 2.65 -9.35 12.18
C ASP A 154 1.14 -9.12 12.36
N GLY A 155 0.46 -10.03 13.06
CA GLY A 155 -0.99 -9.99 13.19
C GLY A 155 -1.48 -8.81 14.02
N SER A 156 -0.76 -8.45 15.08
CA SER A 156 -1.11 -7.30 15.92
C SER A 156 -1.00 -5.98 15.16
N ALA A 157 0.02 -5.83 14.31
CA ALA A 157 0.18 -4.68 13.43
C ALA A 157 -0.91 -4.64 12.35
N LEU A 158 -1.22 -5.77 11.71
CA LEU A 158 -2.28 -5.84 10.70
C LEU A 158 -3.67 -5.49 11.26
N ILE A 159 -4.00 -5.98 12.47
CA ILE A 159 -5.25 -5.62 13.16
C ILE A 159 -5.36 -4.10 13.33
N ARG A 160 -4.27 -3.45 13.79
CA ARG A 160 -4.25 -1.99 13.97
C ARG A 160 -4.40 -1.24 12.66
N ALA A 161 -3.67 -1.66 11.62
CA ALA A 161 -3.73 -1.06 10.29
C ALA A 161 -5.15 -1.14 9.71
N ILE A 162 -5.78 -2.32 9.72
CA ILE A 162 -7.14 -2.52 9.20
C ILE A 162 -8.15 -1.65 9.92
N ARG A 163 -8.15 -1.67 11.27
CA ARG A 163 -9.12 -0.88 12.06
C ARG A 163 -8.88 0.62 11.90
N GLY A 164 -7.61 1.04 11.86
CA GLY A 164 -7.23 2.42 11.65
C GLY A 164 -7.73 2.94 10.31
N GLU A 165 -7.44 2.22 9.22
CA GLU A 165 -7.82 2.63 7.87
C GLU A 165 -9.34 2.61 7.67
N TRP A 166 -10.02 1.59 8.22
CA TRP A 166 -11.48 1.51 8.18
C TRP A 166 -12.15 2.72 8.85
N ALA A 167 -11.65 3.12 10.01
CA ALA A 167 -12.10 4.31 10.73
C ALA A 167 -11.72 5.60 9.99
N HIS A 168 -10.50 5.67 9.44
CA HIS A 168 -10.02 6.83 8.69
C HIS A 168 -10.87 7.10 7.43
N ARG A 169 -11.34 6.06 6.75
CA ARG A 169 -12.26 6.16 5.61
C ARG A 169 -13.73 6.31 6.00
N ALA A 170 -14.06 6.24 7.30
CA ALA A 170 -15.43 6.23 7.81
C ALA A 170 -16.33 5.16 7.16
N LEU A 171 -15.77 3.98 6.92
CA LEU A 171 -16.54 2.85 6.37
C LEU A 171 -17.57 2.35 7.39
N PRO A 172 -18.78 1.96 6.95
CA PRO A 172 -19.83 1.50 7.86
C PRO A 172 -19.54 0.10 8.41
N GLY A 173 -19.98 -0.15 9.64
CA GLY A 173 -19.90 -1.47 10.26
C GLY A 173 -18.47 -1.88 10.66
N GLU A 174 -18.29 -3.18 10.90
CA GLU A 174 -16.99 -3.77 11.23
C GLU A 174 -16.22 -4.17 9.96
N PRO A 175 -14.87 -4.14 10.00
CA PRO A 175 -14.05 -4.58 8.89
C PRO A 175 -14.42 -5.99 8.40
N ALA A 176 -14.64 -6.12 7.10
CA ALA A 176 -15.00 -7.37 6.47
C ALA A 176 -14.37 -7.50 5.09
N PHE A 177 -14.09 -8.74 4.68
CA PHE A 177 -13.69 -9.06 3.31
C PHE A 177 -14.84 -9.80 2.61
N SER A 178 -15.52 -9.10 1.71
CA SER A 178 -16.66 -9.63 0.93
C SER A 178 -16.57 -9.20 -0.53
N PRO A 179 -15.71 -9.83 -1.35
CA PRO A 179 -15.56 -9.47 -2.77
C PRO A 179 -16.84 -9.81 -3.56
N PRO A 180 -17.29 -8.95 -4.50
CA PRO A 180 -18.49 -9.20 -5.29
C PRO A 180 -18.38 -10.47 -6.16
N PRO A 181 -19.43 -11.33 -6.24
CA PRO A 181 -19.43 -12.51 -7.11
C PRO A 181 -19.15 -12.21 -8.59
N ALA A 182 -19.49 -10.99 -9.04
CA ALA A 182 -19.22 -10.53 -10.41
C ALA A 182 -17.71 -10.57 -10.78
N TRP A 183 -16.81 -10.55 -9.79
CA TRP A 183 -15.37 -10.65 -9.99
C TRP A 183 -14.91 -12.01 -10.50
N GLU A 184 -15.75 -13.05 -10.41
CA GLU A 184 -15.44 -14.38 -10.94
C GLU A 184 -15.03 -14.33 -12.42
N ARG A 185 -15.63 -13.42 -13.20
CA ARG A 185 -15.31 -13.26 -14.63
C ARG A 185 -14.07 -12.39 -14.88
N THR A 186 -13.74 -11.46 -14.00
CA THR A 186 -12.67 -10.46 -14.22
C THR A 186 -11.37 -10.79 -13.50
N TYR A 187 -11.42 -11.62 -12.45
CA TYR A 187 -10.24 -12.02 -11.69
C TYR A 187 -9.25 -12.88 -12.50
N PRO A 188 -9.65 -13.98 -13.18
CA PRO A 188 -8.70 -14.83 -13.90
C PRO A 188 -7.80 -14.08 -14.91
N PRO A 189 -8.32 -13.19 -15.79
CA PRO A 189 -7.47 -12.45 -16.72
C PRO A 189 -6.60 -11.37 -16.03
N ALA A 190 -6.97 -10.90 -14.84
CA ALA A 190 -6.13 -10.01 -14.05
C ALA A 190 -4.97 -10.77 -13.39
N ALA A 191 -5.27 -11.90 -12.74
CA ALA A 191 -4.30 -12.76 -12.06
C ALA A 191 -3.19 -13.27 -12.99
N ARG A 192 -3.54 -13.71 -14.21
CA ARG A 192 -2.56 -14.22 -15.20
C ARG A 192 -1.47 -13.24 -15.60
N LYS A 193 -1.66 -11.94 -15.36
CA LYS A 193 -0.67 -10.90 -15.68
C LYS A 193 0.40 -10.76 -14.59
N VAL A 194 0.22 -11.42 -13.45
CA VAL A 194 1.08 -11.33 -12.27
C VAL A 194 1.70 -12.69 -12.02
N SER A 195 3.02 -12.82 -12.17
CA SER A 195 3.74 -14.10 -12.16
C SER A 195 3.52 -14.91 -10.88
N ILE A 196 3.56 -14.27 -9.70
CA ILE A 196 3.35 -14.93 -8.41
C ILE A 196 1.91 -15.40 -8.17
N VAL A 197 0.94 -15.01 -9.00
CA VAL A 197 -0.47 -15.41 -8.90
C VAL A 197 -0.93 -16.21 -10.13
N ALA A 198 -0.04 -16.44 -11.10
CA ALA A 198 -0.39 -17.02 -12.38
C ALA A 198 -0.90 -18.47 -12.29
N ASP A 199 -0.59 -19.19 -11.20
CA ASP A 199 -1.06 -20.52 -10.84
C ASP A 199 -2.36 -20.52 -10.01
N LEU A 200 -2.78 -19.37 -9.45
CA LEU A 200 -4.00 -19.22 -8.64
C LEU A 200 -5.04 -18.32 -9.35
N THR A 201 -5.47 -18.75 -10.54
CA THR A 201 -6.37 -17.94 -11.41
C THR A 201 -7.86 -18.15 -11.15
N SER A 202 -8.22 -19.08 -10.27
CA SER A 202 -9.59 -19.32 -9.82
C SER A 202 -10.00 -18.24 -8.81
N PHE A 203 -11.16 -17.60 -9.04
CA PHE A 203 -11.70 -16.62 -8.11
C PHE A 203 -12.01 -17.26 -6.74
N ALA A 204 -12.60 -18.45 -6.72
CA ALA A 204 -12.93 -19.14 -5.48
C ALA A 204 -11.68 -19.48 -4.64
N ASP A 205 -10.61 -19.93 -5.29
CA ASP A 205 -9.36 -20.26 -4.58
C ASP A 205 -8.65 -19.00 -4.07
N ALA A 206 -8.70 -17.91 -4.84
CA ALA A 206 -8.18 -16.60 -4.42
C ALA A 206 -8.92 -16.06 -3.19
N VAL A 207 -10.25 -16.09 -3.22
CA VAL A 207 -11.09 -15.68 -2.09
C VAL A 207 -10.83 -16.54 -0.86
N THR A 208 -10.70 -17.86 -1.04
CA THR A 208 -10.37 -18.80 0.04
C THR A 208 -9.03 -18.47 0.68
N LEU A 209 -8.00 -18.20 -0.12
CA LEU A 209 -6.68 -17.82 0.38
C LEU A 209 -6.72 -16.48 1.14
N VAL A 210 -7.41 -15.48 0.60
CA VAL A 210 -7.49 -14.17 1.24
C VAL A 210 -8.30 -14.23 2.54
N HIS A 211 -9.37 -15.04 2.63
CA HIS A 211 -10.04 -15.31 3.91
C HIS A 211 -9.08 -15.96 4.92
N LYS A 212 -8.35 -17.00 4.52
CA LYS A 212 -7.35 -17.64 5.39
C LYS A 212 -6.30 -16.65 5.92
N PHE A 213 -5.93 -15.68 5.08
CA PHE A 213 -4.98 -14.63 5.43
C PHE A 213 -5.59 -13.57 6.34
N LEU A 214 -6.75 -13.00 5.99
CA LEU A 214 -7.31 -11.82 6.65
C LEU A 214 -8.25 -12.13 7.82
N ASP A 215 -9.03 -13.22 7.78
CA ASP A 215 -10.07 -13.49 8.79
C ASP A 215 -9.51 -13.46 10.23
N PRO A 216 -8.32 -14.03 10.53
CA PRO A 216 -7.73 -13.93 11.87
C PRO A 216 -7.40 -12.50 12.30
N ALA A 217 -7.08 -11.61 11.38
CA ALA A 217 -6.90 -10.20 11.69
C ALA A 217 -8.25 -9.47 11.85
N LEU A 218 -9.28 -9.88 11.10
CA LEU A 218 -10.62 -9.31 11.20
C LEU A 218 -11.32 -9.70 12.53
N ASP A 219 -11.19 -10.95 12.97
CA ASP A 219 -11.77 -11.44 14.23
C ASP A 219 -10.86 -11.22 15.47
N GLY A 220 -9.61 -10.78 15.24
CA GLY A 220 -8.62 -10.47 16.27
C GLY A 220 -7.79 -11.67 16.77
N THR A 221 -8.03 -12.87 16.26
CA THR A 221 -7.28 -14.09 16.63
C THR A 221 -5.85 -14.14 16.08
N ALA A 222 -5.45 -13.19 15.23
CA ALA A 222 -4.08 -12.98 14.78
C ALA A 222 -3.20 -12.29 15.84
N THR A 223 -3.77 -11.83 16.97
CA THR A 223 -3.01 -11.18 18.05
C THR A 223 -1.88 -12.08 18.54
N GLY A 224 -0.64 -11.60 18.52
CA GLY A 224 0.55 -12.35 18.92
C GLY A 224 0.96 -13.47 17.95
N ARG A 225 0.40 -13.49 16.74
CA ARG A 225 0.73 -14.44 15.68
C ARG A 225 1.36 -13.72 14.50
N ARG A 226 2.07 -14.48 13.66
CA ARG A 226 2.67 -14.01 12.42
C ARG A 226 2.17 -14.87 11.26
N TRP A 227 1.72 -14.24 10.19
CA TRP A 227 1.50 -14.91 8.93
C TRP A 227 2.86 -15.19 8.31
N LEU A 228 3.11 -16.45 7.97
CA LEU A 228 4.29 -16.84 7.20
C LEU A 228 3.86 -17.15 5.78
N ALA A 229 4.32 -16.35 4.83
CA ALA A 229 3.96 -16.48 3.41
C ALA A 229 4.41 -17.83 2.84
N ALA A 230 5.57 -18.32 3.26
CA ALA A 230 6.09 -19.63 2.85
C ALA A 230 5.16 -20.80 3.24
N ASP A 231 4.45 -20.67 4.37
CA ASP A 231 3.52 -21.69 4.88
C ASP A 231 2.07 -21.44 4.48
N LEU A 232 1.78 -20.24 3.97
CA LEU A 232 0.44 -19.68 3.82
C LEU A 232 -0.39 -19.88 5.10
N ALA A 233 0.19 -19.60 6.27
CA ALA A 233 -0.44 -19.88 7.56
C ALA A 233 -0.01 -18.93 8.67
N TRP A 234 -0.90 -18.73 9.63
CA TRP A 234 -0.62 -18.04 10.89
C TRP A 234 0.08 -18.98 11.88
N ARG A 235 1.27 -18.58 12.32
CA ARG A 235 2.04 -19.24 13.38
C ARG A 235 2.07 -18.37 14.62
N ASP A 236 2.18 -18.97 15.79
CA ASP A 236 2.43 -18.21 17.00
C ASP A 236 3.80 -17.54 16.86
N SER A 237 3.86 -16.23 17.10
CA SER A 237 5.15 -15.57 17.18
C SER A 237 5.90 -16.17 18.37
N PRO A 238 7.20 -16.50 18.24
CA PRO A 238 7.97 -16.88 19.41
C PRO A 238 7.78 -15.77 20.43
N ALA A 239 7.18 -16.11 21.57
CA ALA A 239 7.01 -15.16 22.66
C ALA A 239 8.38 -14.53 22.90
N ASP A 240 8.44 -13.20 22.93
CA ASP A 240 9.60 -12.50 23.43
C ASP A 240 9.81 -13.02 24.86
N ARG A 241 10.67 -14.03 25.00
CA ARG A 241 11.06 -14.55 26.30
C ARG A 241 11.83 -13.40 26.91
N ALA A 242 11.12 -12.58 27.67
CA ALA A 242 11.71 -11.71 28.67
C ALA A 242 12.69 -12.60 29.45
N VAL A 243 13.98 -12.42 29.15
CA VAL A 243 15.05 -13.03 29.91
C VAL A 243 14.92 -12.43 31.31
N PRO A 244 14.66 -13.25 32.35
CA PRO A 244 14.50 -12.75 33.71
C PRO A 244 15.77 -12.09 34.26
#